data_AF-A0A373CTS3-F1
#
_entry.id   AF-A0A373CTS3-F1
#
_cell.length_a   1.000
_cell.length_b   1.000
_cell.length_c   1.000
_cell.angle_alpha   90.00
_cell.angle_beta   90.00
_cell.angle_gamma   90.00
#
_symmetry.space_group_name_H-M   'P 1'
#
loop_
_entity.id
_entity.type
_entity.pdbx_description
1 polymer ?
#
loop_
_entity_poly.entity_id
_entity_poly.type
_entity_poly.pdbx_seq_one_letter_code
_entity_poly.pdbx_strand_id
1 'polypeptide(L)' 'MDYITLKEASQKWNVTPRQINYLCTSGRIPGAVKMATIWLIPKNAEKPVDRRRKENKSQ' A
#
# COMPACT_ATOMS: atom_id res chain seq x y z
N MET A 1 16.58 5.33 -3.69
CA MET A 1 15.32 4.95 -3.03
C MET A 1 14.37 4.62 -4.17
N ASP A 2 14.07 3.34 -4.36
CA ASP A 2 13.28 2.91 -5.51
C ASP A 2 11.80 3.00 -5.18
N TYR A 3 11.05 3.74 -5.99
CA TYR A 3 9.61 3.87 -5.87
C TYR A 3 8.93 3.11 -7.00
N ILE A 4 7.73 2.63 -6.72
CA ILE A 4 6.79 2.08 -7.68
C ILE A 4 5.54 2.95 -7.70
N THR A 5 4.89 2.98 -8.86
CA THR A 5 3.63 3.67 -9.08
C THR A 5 2.46 2.91 -8.44
N LEU A 6 1.32 3.58 -8.32
CA LEU A 6 0.05 2.94 -7.91
C LEU A 6 -0.31 1.72 -8.77
N LYS A 7 0.00 1.75 -10.07
CA LYS A 7 -0.32 0.64 -11.00
C LYS A 7 0.54 -0.58 -10.72
N GLU A 8 1.83 -0.40 -10.51
CA GLU A 8 2.76 -1.48 -10.17
C GLU A 8 2.47 -2.05 -8.79
N ALA A 9 2.18 -1.19 -7.81
CA ALA A 9 1.76 -1.64 -6.47
C ALA A 9 0.44 -2.43 -6.53
N SER A 10 -0.48 -2.04 -7.42
CA SER A 10 -1.76 -2.73 -7.66
C SER A 10 -1.55 -4.14 -8.18
N GLN A 11 -0.64 -4.31 -9.12
CA GLN A 11 -0.24 -5.62 -9.61
C GLN A 11 0.49 -6.44 -8.54
N LYS A 12 1.46 -5.84 -7.83
CA LYS A 12 2.26 -6.50 -6.78
C LYS A 12 1.39 -7.06 -5.65
N TRP A 13 0.39 -6.30 -5.20
CA TRP A 13 -0.43 -6.65 -4.03
C TRP A 13 -1.79 -7.25 -4.38
N ASN A 14 -2.05 -7.41 -5.69
CA ASN A 14 -3.31 -7.86 -6.26
C ASN A 14 -4.52 -7.12 -5.64
N VAL A 15 -4.47 -5.79 -5.66
CA VAL A 15 -5.50 -4.89 -5.13
C VAL A 15 -5.79 -3.80 -6.14
N THR A 16 -6.95 -3.16 -6.03
CA THR A 16 -7.27 -2.04 -6.93
C THR A 16 -6.47 -0.78 -6.57
N PRO A 17 -6.13 0.10 -7.54
CA PRO A 17 -5.46 1.37 -7.25
C PRO A 17 -6.20 2.23 -6.23
N ARG A 18 -7.54 2.13 -6.18
CA ARG A 18 -8.38 2.80 -5.17
C ARG A 18 -8.07 2.33 -3.75
N GLN A 19 -7.90 1.02 -3.54
CA GLN A 19 -7.53 0.47 -2.24
C GLN A 19 -6.14 0.96 -1.81
N ILE A 20 -5.20 1.04 -2.73
CA ILE A 20 -3.86 1.55 -2.44
C ILE A 20 -3.92 3.03 -2.08
N ASN A 21 -4.70 3.82 -2.82
CA ASN A 21 -4.92 5.22 -2.51
C ASN A 21 -5.43 5.40 -1.07
N TYR A 22 -6.40 4.57 -0.65
CA TYR A 22 -6.89 4.55 0.73
C TYR A 22 -5.80 4.16 1.74
N LEU A 23 -4.95 3.18 1.43
CA LEU A 23 -3.83 2.78 2.30
C LEU A 23 -2.78 3.90 2.43
N CYS A 24 -2.50 4.63 1.36
CA CYS A 24 -1.60 5.77 1.38
C CYS A 24 -2.20 6.93 2.18
N THR A 25 -3.46 7.31 1.94
CA THR A 25 -4.11 8.40 2.67
C THR A 25 -4.32 8.10 4.14
N SER A 26 -4.50 6.83 4.51
CA SER A 26 -4.56 6.39 5.91
C SER A 26 -3.19 6.22 6.58
N GLY A 27 -2.09 6.56 5.89
CA GLY A 27 -0.74 6.48 6.44
C GLY A 27 -0.27 5.04 6.73
N ARG A 28 -0.88 4.04 6.09
CA ARG A 28 -0.65 2.62 6.38
C ARG A 28 0.53 2.02 5.62
N ILE A 29 1.07 2.76 4.64
CA ILE A 29 2.24 2.36 3.87
C ILE A 29 3.39 3.27 4.30
N PRO A 30 4.30 2.80 5.18
CA PRO A 30 5.45 3.59 5.61
C PRO A 30 6.32 4.00 4.43
N GLY A 31 6.74 5.25 4.40
CA GLY A 31 7.57 5.80 3.32
C GLY A 31 6.83 6.09 2.02
N ALA A 32 5.50 5.90 1.96
CA ALA A 32 4.71 6.41 0.84
C ALA A 32 4.69 7.93 0.87
N VAL A 33 5.05 8.56 -0.24
CA VAL A 33 5.11 10.02 -0.38
C VAL A 33 4.12 10.46 -1.45
N LYS A 34 3.34 11.50 -1.17
CA LYS A 34 2.48 12.14 -2.17
C LYS A 34 3.27 13.23 -2.87
N MET A 35 3.50 13.06 -4.17
CA MET A 35 4.14 14.07 -5.03
C MET A 35 3.11 14.59 -6.03
N ALA A 36 2.69 15.84 -5.83
CA ALA A 36 1.55 16.45 -6.53
C ALA A 36 0.27 15.56 -6.44
N THR A 37 -0.12 14.92 -7.53
CA THR A 37 -1.31 14.06 -7.62
C THR A 37 -1.00 12.57 -7.52
N ILE A 38 0.27 12.18 -7.52
CA ILE A 38 0.72 10.79 -7.60
C ILE A 38 1.26 10.34 -6.24
N TRP A 39 0.97 9.09 -5.87
CA TRP A 39 1.61 8.42 -4.75
C TRP A 39 2.84 7.64 -5.23
N LEU A 40 3.97 7.92 -4.59
CA LEU A 40 5.21 7.17 -4.73
C LEU A 40 5.28 6.17 -3.58
N ILE A 41 5.26 4.88 -3.91
CA ILE A 41 5.27 3.79 -2.93
C ILE A 41 6.66 3.16 -2.95
N PRO A 42 7.35 3.00 -1.81
CA PRO A 42 8.64 2.32 -1.81
C PRO A 42 8.54 0.92 -2.40
N LYS A 43 9.46 0.52 -3.27
CA LYS A 43 9.47 -0.79 -3.93
C LYS A 43 9.52 -1.95 -2.92
N ASN A 44 10.19 -1.72 -1.79
CA ASN A 44 10.30 -2.65 -0.66
C ASN A 44 9.09 -2.62 0.29
N ALA A 45 8.10 -1.75 0.07
CA ALA A 45 6.90 -1.73 0.89
C ALA A 45 6.09 -3.02 0.70
N GLU A 46 5.58 -3.54 1.82
CA GLU A 46 4.68 -4.69 1.87
C GLU A 46 3.23 -4.25 2.03
N LYS A 47 2.31 -5.12 1.60
CA LYS A 47 0.88 -4.86 1.70
C LYS A 47 0.49 -4.83 3.19
N PRO A 48 -0.11 -3.74 3.70
CA PRO A 48 -0.55 -3.68 5.09
C PRO A 48 -1.63 -4.72 5.39
N VAL A 49 -1.57 -5.37 6.56
CA VAL A 49 -2.53 -6.39 7.03
C VAL A 49 -3.97 -5.85 7.06
N ASP A 50 -4.97 -6.58 6.55
CA ASP A 50 -6.36 -6.11 6.63
C ASP A 50 -6.89 -6.13 8.07
N ARG A 51 -7.06 -4.95 8.68
CA ARG A 51 -7.51 -4.78 10.08
C ARG A 51 -8.98 -5.15 10.29
N ARG A 52 -9.77 -5.39 9.23
CA ARG A 52 -11.17 -5.86 9.37
C ARG A 52 -11.25 -7.31 9.79
N ARG A 53 -10.22 -8.11 9.48
CA ARG A 53 -10.13 -9.49 9.92
C ARG A 53 -9.31 -9.49 11.22
N LYS A 54 -9.85 -10.07 12.29
CA LYS A 54 -8.97 -10.56 13.36
C LYS A 54 -8.07 -11.59 12.71
N GLU A 55 -6.76 -11.37 12.70
CA GLU A 55 -5.84 -12.48 12.49
C GLU A 55 -6.17 -13.48 13.60
N ASN A 56 -6.96 -14.51 13.27
CA ASN A 56 -6.94 -15.74 14.05
C ASN A 56 -5.53 -16.29 13.85
N LYS A 57 -4.58 -15.78 14.65
CA LYS A 57 -3.37 -16.52 14.96
C LYS A 57 -3.87 -17.73 15.73
N SER A 58 -4.17 -18.79 14.98
CA SER A 58 -4.32 -20.12 15.54
C SER A 58 -3.00 -20.41 16.25
N GLN A 59 -3.02 -20.37 17.59
CA GLN A 59 -2.00 -20.99 18.44
C GLN A 59 -2.07 -22.51 18.29
#